data_AF-A0AA97B3R1-F1
#
_entry.id   AF-A0AA97B3R1-F1
#
_cell.length_a   1.000
_cell.length_b   1.000
_cell.length_c   1.000
_cell.angle_alpha   90.00
_cell.angle_beta   90.00
_cell.angle_gamma   90.00
#
_symmetry.space_group_name_H-M   'P 1'
#
loop_
_entity.id
_entity.type
_entity.pdbx_description
1 polymer ?
#
loop_
_entity_poly.entity_id
_entity_poly.type
_entity_poly.pdbx_seq_one_letter_code
_entity_poly.pdbx_strand_id
1 'polypeptide(L)'
;MKKTFLPTLAVAFGIATQATAAWVPSHYRCAFDQLTSDQARGRQSWAKRWADADPYNISTGKDQRFWATVYDQDAQDALNLFNTHVYPVYVDPNAGYEPWRGPGALGTDTAALTGNQIDALNHLAKPVHVVMDGVCEPGCYTPDQKVLFQDGYVPIQKAQEAGTAELVTLSPDASFGNLRTMPNTVERYTLDRDPAQQDILVFRTRSGGSLSVTLEHPLVTAEGSMKKAKDFVAGEHLVRQDGTTDEITGIQQQAWFGKVYNLRPVTHDLTSNILVAEGYLNGSGRFQSEYVEELNRLILRVNVPDELIP
;
A
#
# COMPACT_ATOMS: atom_id res chain seq x y z
N MET A 1 72.07 20.43 -23.87
CA MET A 1 72.24 19.09 -23.25
C MET A 1 71.10 18.87 -22.25
N LYS A 2 70.44 17.71 -22.36
CA LYS A 2 69.41 17.09 -21.48
C LYS A 2 68.30 17.99 -20.90
N LYS A 3 67.16 18.04 -21.60
CA LYS A 3 65.86 18.42 -21.02
C LYS A 3 65.29 17.22 -20.26
N THR A 4 65.14 17.35 -18.95
CA THR A 4 64.52 16.38 -18.06
C THR A 4 63.00 16.46 -18.22
N PHE A 5 62.37 15.39 -18.73
CA PHE A 5 60.92 15.23 -18.74
C PHE A 5 60.49 14.64 -17.40
N LEU A 6 59.61 15.35 -16.68
CA LEU A 6 58.84 14.81 -15.56
C LEU A 6 57.53 14.23 -16.14
N PRO A 7 57.16 12.98 -15.80
CA PRO A 7 55.87 12.44 -16.18
C PRO A 7 54.78 13.06 -15.31
N THR A 8 53.84 13.76 -15.94
CA THR A 8 52.62 14.23 -15.31
C THR A 8 51.75 13.01 -15.00
N LEU A 9 51.67 12.62 -13.73
CA LEU A 9 50.76 11.60 -13.25
C LEU A 9 49.34 12.18 -13.26
N ALA A 10 48.58 11.95 -14.34
CA ALA A 10 47.16 12.26 -14.37
C ALA A 10 46.41 11.24 -13.51
N VAL A 11 46.24 11.56 -12.22
CA VAL A 11 45.33 10.81 -11.34
C VAL A 11 43.91 11.18 -11.78
N ALA A 12 43.30 10.32 -12.59
CA ALA A 12 41.88 10.38 -12.86
C ALA A 12 41.14 10.02 -11.56
N PHE A 13 40.73 11.04 -10.81
CA PHE A 13 39.70 10.90 -9.78
C PHE A 13 38.37 10.58 -10.50
N GLY A 14 38.18 9.30 -10.80
CA GLY A 14 36.85 8.75 -11.05
C GLY A 14 36.07 8.79 -9.76
N ILE A 15 35.50 9.95 -9.43
CA ILE A 15 34.42 10.03 -8.46
C ILE A 15 33.23 9.37 -9.14
N ALA A 16 33.15 8.05 -9.05
CA ALA A 16 31.87 7.37 -9.20
C ALA A 16 31.00 7.90 -8.06
N THR A 17 30.21 8.94 -8.36
CA THR A 17 29.05 9.28 -7.55
C THR A 17 28.22 8.01 -7.50
N GLN A 18 28.33 7.26 -6.41
CA GLN A 18 27.26 6.37 -6.04
C GLN A 18 26.05 7.30 -5.97
N ALA A 19 25.18 7.17 -6.96
CA ALA A 19 23.87 7.77 -6.88
C ALA A 19 23.33 7.26 -5.55
N THR A 20 23.27 8.15 -4.57
CA THR A 20 22.48 7.94 -3.37
C THR A 20 21.11 7.55 -3.92
N ALA A 21 20.78 6.27 -3.86
CA ALA A 21 19.46 5.79 -4.21
C ALA A 21 18.52 6.67 -3.38
N ALA A 22 17.86 7.60 -4.07
CA ALA A 22 16.99 8.57 -3.44
C ALA A 22 15.97 7.72 -2.69
N TRP A 23 16.00 7.81 -1.36
CA TRP A 23 15.19 7.01 -0.46
C TRP A 23 13.74 7.05 -0.96
N VAL A 24 13.30 5.92 -1.51
CA VAL A 24 12.00 5.85 -2.17
C VAL A 24 10.94 6.10 -1.10
N PRO A 25 10.03 7.08 -1.28
CA PRO A 25 9.01 7.39 -0.28
C PRO A 25 8.23 6.14 0.17
N SER A 26 7.77 6.12 1.43
CA SER A 26 7.14 4.95 2.06
C SER A 26 5.91 4.40 1.32
N HIS A 27 5.25 5.22 0.51
CA HIS A 27 4.03 4.87 -0.24
C HIS A 27 4.26 4.08 -1.53
N TYR A 28 5.50 3.69 -1.84
CA TYR A 28 5.85 2.95 -3.06
C TYR A 28 6.00 1.42 -2.86
N ARG A 29 5.99 0.92 -1.62
CA ARG A 29 6.67 -0.34 -1.26
C ARG A 29 5.86 -1.63 -1.50
N CYS A 30 4.58 -1.52 -1.88
CA CYS A 30 3.63 -2.65 -1.86
C CYS A 30 3.50 -3.43 -3.16
N ALA A 31 3.99 -2.88 -4.28
CA ALA A 31 3.78 -3.44 -5.62
C ALA A 31 4.26 -4.89 -5.80
N PHE A 32 5.36 -5.26 -5.14
CA PHE A 32 6.05 -6.54 -5.35
C PHE A 32 5.66 -7.63 -4.37
N ASP A 33 4.89 -7.30 -3.35
CA ASP A 33 4.55 -8.19 -2.24
C ASP A 33 3.05 -8.08 -1.91
N GLN A 34 2.21 -7.88 -2.94
CA GLN A 34 0.75 -7.80 -2.77
C GLN A 34 0.21 -9.10 -2.18
N LEU A 35 -0.39 -9.00 -0.99
CA LEU A 35 -1.00 -10.12 -0.28
C LEU A 35 -2.50 -9.93 -0.17
N THR A 36 -3.26 -11.03 -0.26
CA THR A 36 -4.64 -11.03 0.24
C THR A 36 -4.66 -10.79 1.75
N SER A 37 -5.78 -10.37 2.31
CA SER A 37 -5.85 -10.14 3.76
C SER A 37 -5.58 -11.39 4.62
N ASP A 38 -5.90 -12.58 4.12
CA ASP A 38 -5.56 -13.83 4.80
C ASP A 38 -4.04 -14.06 4.79
N GLN A 39 -3.40 -13.86 3.65
CA GLN A 39 -1.94 -13.96 3.51
C GLN A 39 -1.21 -12.89 4.31
N ALA A 40 -1.72 -11.66 4.35
CA ALA A 40 -1.21 -10.57 5.15
C ALA A 40 -1.18 -10.94 6.64
N ARG A 41 -2.28 -11.50 7.17
CA ARG A 41 -2.33 -12.05 8.53
C ARG A 41 -1.25 -13.10 8.75
N GLY A 42 -1.13 -14.06 7.83
CA GLY A 42 -0.11 -15.10 7.91
C GLY A 42 1.31 -14.55 7.91
N ARG A 43 1.61 -13.60 7.03
CA ARG A 43 2.90 -12.93 6.93
C ARG A 43 3.23 -12.16 8.19
N GLN A 44 2.26 -11.45 8.74
CA GLN A 44 2.39 -10.72 9.99
C GLN A 44 2.78 -11.66 11.13
N SER A 45 2.05 -12.77 11.31
CA SER A 45 2.36 -13.78 12.33
C SER A 45 3.73 -14.43 12.11
N TRP A 46 4.06 -14.79 10.86
CA TRP A 46 5.36 -15.33 10.47
C TRP A 46 6.52 -14.37 10.83
N ALA A 47 6.36 -13.08 10.50
CA ALA A 47 7.35 -12.05 10.76
C ALA A 47 7.54 -11.79 12.26
N LYS A 48 6.45 -11.82 13.04
CA LYS A 48 6.48 -11.72 14.50
C LYS A 48 7.26 -12.87 15.12
N ARG A 49 6.99 -14.11 14.73
CA ARG A 49 7.73 -15.28 15.25
C ARG A 49 9.21 -15.22 14.87
N TRP A 50 9.52 -14.69 13.69
CA TRP A 50 10.90 -14.44 13.32
C TRP A 50 11.59 -13.44 14.25
N ALA A 51 10.92 -12.32 14.54
CA ALA A 51 11.44 -11.31 15.45
C ALA A 51 11.56 -11.85 16.89
N ASP A 52 10.59 -12.66 17.34
CA ASP A 52 10.59 -13.30 18.66
C ASP A 52 11.67 -14.35 18.82
N ALA A 53 12.02 -15.07 17.75
CA ALA A 53 13.08 -16.07 17.75
C ALA A 53 14.49 -15.48 17.89
N ASP A 54 14.64 -14.16 17.67
CA ASP A 54 15.92 -13.43 17.66
C ASP A 54 17.06 -14.28 17.07
N PRO A 55 16.93 -14.73 15.81
CA PRO A 55 17.74 -15.81 15.26
C PRO A 55 19.24 -15.52 15.18
N TYR A 56 19.63 -14.27 15.40
CA TYR A 56 21.00 -13.80 15.31
C TYR A 56 21.49 -13.16 16.61
N ASN A 57 20.69 -13.18 17.68
CA ASN A 57 21.05 -12.65 19.00
C ASN A 57 21.62 -11.22 18.92
N ILE A 58 21.04 -10.38 18.04
CA ILE A 58 21.66 -9.10 17.65
C ILE A 58 21.36 -7.98 18.65
N SER A 59 20.42 -8.15 19.59
CA SER A 59 20.21 -7.16 20.65
C SER A 59 19.50 -7.67 21.90
N THR A 60 19.93 -7.12 23.04
CA THR A 60 19.11 -7.00 24.26
C THR A 60 17.95 -6.04 23.99
N GLY A 61 16.90 -6.52 23.33
CA GLY A 61 15.74 -5.74 22.91
C GLY A 61 15.54 -5.85 21.40
N LYS A 62 14.89 -6.95 21.00
CA LYS A 62 14.40 -7.33 19.65
C LYS A 62 14.68 -6.28 18.55
N ASP A 63 15.62 -6.60 17.67
CA ASP A 63 16.09 -5.77 16.56
C ASP A 63 14.94 -5.21 15.70
N GLN A 64 14.91 -3.89 15.59
CA GLN A 64 13.83 -3.11 14.98
C GLN A 64 13.89 -3.05 13.45
N ARG A 65 14.93 -3.63 12.84
CA ARG A 65 14.96 -3.89 11.38
C ARG A 65 13.92 -4.92 10.94
N PHE A 66 13.19 -5.48 11.90
CA PHE A 66 12.27 -6.60 11.78
C PHE A 66 10.93 -6.27 12.45
N TRP A 67 10.00 -7.22 12.51
CA TRP A 67 8.68 -6.98 13.09
C TRP A 67 8.77 -6.68 14.59
N ALA A 68 8.99 -5.42 14.95
CA ALA A 68 9.13 -4.95 16.32
C ALA A 68 7.78 -4.97 17.05
N THR A 69 7.82 -5.12 18.38
CA THR A 69 6.61 -5.13 19.22
C THR A 69 5.76 -3.87 19.06
N VAL A 70 6.36 -2.73 18.70
CA VAL A 70 5.63 -1.49 18.42
C VAL A 70 4.67 -1.64 17.23
N TYR A 71 4.99 -2.51 16.28
CA TYR A 71 4.12 -2.80 15.13
C TYR A 71 2.96 -3.73 15.46
N ASP A 72 3.04 -4.48 16.57
CA ASP A 72 1.95 -5.36 16.99
C ASP A 72 0.72 -4.58 17.40
N GLN A 73 0.89 -3.52 18.19
CA GLN A 73 -0.23 -2.69 18.64
C GLN A 73 -0.91 -2.04 17.44
N ASP A 74 -0.12 -1.43 16.57
CA ASP A 74 -0.59 -0.74 15.39
C ASP A 74 -1.29 -1.66 14.39
N ALA A 75 -0.77 -2.88 14.20
CA ALA A 75 -1.42 -3.87 13.36
C ALA A 75 -2.69 -4.45 13.99
N GLN A 76 -2.77 -4.53 15.33
CA GLN A 76 -4.01 -4.87 16.04
C GLN A 76 -5.05 -3.76 15.93
N ASP A 77 -4.64 -2.50 16.00
CA ASP A 77 -5.53 -1.35 15.84
C ASP A 77 -6.08 -1.30 14.40
N ALA A 78 -5.24 -1.54 13.38
CA ALA A 78 -5.68 -1.67 11.99
C ALA A 78 -6.72 -2.80 11.80
N LEU A 79 -6.51 -3.94 12.47
CA LEU A 79 -7.47 -5.03 12.47
C LEU A 79 -8.77 -4.67 13.18
N ASN A 80 -8.70 -4.06 14.37
CA ASN A 80 -9.87 -3.76 15.20
C ASN A 80 -10.75 -2.65 14.61
N LEU A 81 -10.13 -1.62 14.02
CA LEU A 81 -10.83 -0.45 13.50
C LEU A 81 -11.31 -0.65 12.07
N PHE A 82 -10.50 -1.31 11.23
CA PHE A 82 -10.73 -1.35 9.78
C PHE A 82 -10.89 -2.77 9.23
N ASN A 83 -10.75 -3.80 10.08
CA ASN A 83 -10.77 -5.20 9.66
C ASN A 83 -9.71 -5.50 8.57
N THR A 84 -8.54 -4.85 8.69
CA THR A 84 -7.45 -4.93 7.73
C THR A 84 -6.19 -5.47 8.40
N HIS A 85 -5.63 -6.53 7.80
CA HIS A 85 -4.31 -7.02 8.18
C HIS A 85 -3.24 -6.28 7.39
N VAL A 86 -2.38 -5.57 8.11
CA VAL A 86 -1.18 -4.96 7.55
C VAL A 86 -0.02 -5.96 7.60
N TYR A 87 0.91 -5.88 6.66
CA TYR A 87 2.02 -6.84 6.59
C TYR A 87 3.33 -6.16 6.23
N PRO A 88 4.47 -6.71 6.71
CA PRO A 88 5.78 -6.17 6.40
C PRO A 88 6.19 -6.52 4.97
N VAL A 89 6.79 -5.54 4.30
CA VAL A 89 7.51 -5.71 3.04
C VAL A 89 8.99 -5.47 3.27
N TYR A 90 9.82 -6.08 2.44
CA TYR A 90 11.25 -6.19 2.70
C TYR A 90 12.08 -5.76 1.49
N VAL A 91 13.31 -5.35 1.76
CA VAL A 91 14.34 -5.04 0.76
C VAL A 91 15.66 -5.71 1.11
N ASP A 92 16.49 -5.93 0.10
CA ASP A 92 17.84 -6.44 0.22
C ASP A 92 18.87 -5.30 0.05
N PRO A 93 19.45 -4.77 1.14
CA PRO A 93 20.48 -3.72 1.08
C PRO A 93 21.74 -4.15 0.31
N ASN A 94 22.07 -5.43 0.29
CA ASN A 94 23.24 -5.97 -0.42
C ASN A 94 22.99 -6.07 -1.93
N ALA A 95 21.72 -6.04 -2.34
CA ALA A 95 21.29 -5.99 -3.74
C ALA A 95 20.81 -4.58 -4.14
N GLY A 96 21.32 -3.51 -3.53
CA GLY A 96 20.93 -2.15 -3.89
C GLY A 96 19.50 -1.76 -3.48
N TYR A 97 19.01 -2.34 -2.38
CA TYR A 97 17.64 -2.17 -1.88
C TYR A 97 16.57 -2.69 -2.86
N GLU A 98 16.91 -3.73 -3.62
CA GLU A 98 15.92 -4.43 -4.43
C GLU A 98 14.87 -5.10 -3.52
N PRO A 99 13.58 -5.12 -3.92
CA PRO A 99 12.51 -5.74 -3.15
C PRO A 99 12.80 -7.23 -2.92
N TRP A 100 12.71 -7.66 -1.67
CA TRP A 100 12.74 -9.08 -1.33
C TRP A 100 11.31 -9.59 -1.15
N ARG A 101 10.91 -10.51 -2.03
CA ARG A 101 9.59 -11.13 -1.99
C ARG A 101 9.52 -12.13 -0.85
N GLY A 102 8.76 -11.82 0.19
CA GLY A 102 8.60 -12.77 1.29
C GLY A 102 7.48 -13.80 1.06
N PRO A 103 7.14 -14.57 2.11
CA PRO A 103 6.11 -15.61 2.07
C PRO A 103 4.68 -15.20 1.65
N GLY A 104 4.19 -15.67 0.51
CA GLY A 104 2.88 -15.33 -0.03
C GLY A 104 2.92 -14.28 -1.14
N ALA A 105 4.07 -13.64 -1.36
CA ALA A 105 4.25 -12.70 -2.45
C ALA A 105 4.03 -13.39 -3.80
N LEU A 106 3.43 -12.68 -4.76
CA LEU A 106 3.22 -13.21 -6.11
C LEU A 106 4.55 -13.61 -6.77
N GLY A 107 4.54 -14.76 -7.46
CA GLY A 107 5.72 -15.30 -8.13
C GLY A 107 6.78 -15.93 -7.19
N THR A 108 6.42 -16.18 -5.94
CA THR A 108 7.17 -17.08 -5.05
C THR A 108 6.51 -18.46 -5.02
N ASP A 109 7.23 -19.50 -4.58
CA ASP A 109 6.65 -20.84 -4.35
C ASP A 109 5.55 -20.84 -3.28
N THR A 110 5.48 -19.76 -2.49
CA THR A 110 4.50 -19.56 -1.42
C THR A 110 3.29 -18.72 -1.84
N ALA A 111 3.22 -18.24 -3.08
CA ALA A 111 2.19 -17.30 -3.55
C ALA A 111 0.75 -17.83 -3.40
N ALA A 112 0.56 -19.14 -3.48
CA ALA A 112 -0.75 -19.79 -3.37
C ALA A 112 -1.10 -20.21 -1.93
N LEU A 113 -0.21 -20.00 -0.97
CA LEU A 113 -0.45 -20.41 0.42
C LEU A 113 -1.48 -19.50 1.08
N THR A 114 -2.31 -20.11 1.91
CA THR A 114 -3.21 -19.40 2.85
C THR A 114 -2.41 -18.76 3.98
N GLY A 115 -3.04 -17.87 4.73
CA GLY A 115 -2.46 -17.23 5.91
C GLY A 115 -1.93 -18.22 6.93
N ASN A 116 -2.69 -19.29 7.22
CA ASN A 116 -2.26 -20.33 8.16
C ASN A 116 -1.05 -21.12 7.66
N GLN A 117 -0.97 -21.36 6.35
CA GLN A 117 0.17 -22.04 5.74
C GLN A 117 1.42 -21.14 5.73
N ILE A 118 1.26 -19.85 5.44
CA ILE A 118 2.33 -18.86 5.52
C ILE A 118 2.83 -18.74 6.96
N ASP A 119 1.90 -18.61 7.92
CA ASP A 119 2.25 -18.60 9.32
C ASP A 119 3.04 -19.87 9.64
N ALA A 120 2.63 -21.08 9.23
CA ALA A 120 3.37 -22.31 9.54
C ALA A 120 4.77 -22.46 8.89
N LEU A 121 5.18 -21.58 7.96
CA LEU A 121 6.50 -21.67 7.33
C LEU A 121 7.65 -21.51 8.34
N ASN A 122 8.79 -22.12 8.01
CA ASN A 122 10.02 -21.90 8.75
C ASN A 122 10.39 -20.42 8.69
N HIS A 123 10.20 -19.71 9.80
CA HIS A 123 10.49 -18.29 9.89
C HIS A 123 11.97 -18.00 9.68
N LEU A 124 12.86 -18.89 10.13
CA LEU A 124 14.32 -18.75 10.03
C LEU A 124 14.86 -18.74 8.59
N ALA A 125 14.02 -18.97 7.58
CA ALA A 125 14.43 -18.95 6.17
C ALA A 125 14.69 -17.53 5.61
N LYS A 126 14.31 -16.46 6.31
CA LYS A 126 14.58 -15.08 5.87
C LYS A 126 16.09 -14.78 5.92
N PRO A 127 16.72 -14.35 4.81
CA PRO A 127 18.12 -13.95 4.82
C PRO A 127 18.40 -12.83 5.83
N VAL A 128 19.58 -12.88 6.46
CA VAL A 128 19.93 -12.02 7.62
C VAL A 128 19.98 -10.54 7.26
N HIS A 129 20.40 -10.25 6.03
CA HIS A 129 20.65 -8.90 5.54
C HIS A 129 19.38 -8.25 4.99
N VAL A 130 18.32 -9.03 4.76
CA VAL A 130 17.03 -8.52 4.30
C VAL A 130 16.36 -7.79 5.47
N VAL A 131 16.09 -6.50 5.26
CA VAL A 131 15.48 -5.62 6.26
C VAL A 131 14.04 -5.31 5.88
N MET A 132 13.22 -5.01 6.88
CA MET A 132 11.88 -4.51 6.63
C MET A 132 11.98 -3.10 6.03
N ASP A 133 11.40 -2.94 4.85
CA ASP A 133 11.32 -1.67 4.16
C ASP A 133 10.10 -0.90 4.67
N GLY A 134 8.96 -1.56 4.85
CA GLY A 134 7.79 -0.88 5.37
C GLY A 134 6.67 -1.83 5.69
N VAL A 135 5.50 -1.25 5.94
CA VAL A 135 4.24 -1.96 6.09
C VAL A 135 3.34 -1.59 4.93
N CYS A 136 2.63 -2.59 4.42
CA CYS A 136 1.72 -2.47 3.30
C CYS A 136 0.31 -2.85 3.68
N GLU A 137 -0.63 -2.24 2.96
CA GLU A 137 -2.03 -2.58 2.94
C GLU A 137 -2.43 -3.03 1.54
N PRO A 138 -3.46 -3.88 1.46
CA PRO A 138 -4.03 -4.21 0.18
C PRO A 138 -5.20 -3.28 -0.17
N GLY A 139 -5.29 -2.82 -1.43
CA GLY A 139 -6.41 -2.02 -1.93
C GLY A 139 -6.00 -0.78 -2.74
N CYS A 140 -6.19 -0.80 -4.05
CA CYS A 140 -5.93 0.32 -4.95
C CYS A 140 -6.85 0.31 -6.19
N TYR A 141 -6.80 1.40 -6.96
CA TYR A 141 -7.45 1.66 -8.24
C TYR A 141 -6.52 1.41 -9.44
N THR A 142 -7.08 1.12 -10.61
CA THR A 142 -6.34 1.21 -11.89
C THR A 142 -6.08 2.68 -12.28
N PRO A 143 -5.06 2.97 -13.12
CA PRO A 143 -4.65 4.35 -13.44
C PRO A 143 -5.74 5.22 -14.09
N ASP A 144 -6.64 4.57 -14.84
CA ASP A 144 -7.73 5.19 -15.61
C ASP A 144 -8.97 5.49 -14.77
N GLN A 145 -9.08 4.89 -13.59
CA GLN A 145 -10.19 5.09 -12.67
C GLN A 145 -10.31 6.57 -12.28
N LYS A 146 -11.48 7.17 -12.52
CA LYS A 146 -11.69 8.58 -12.18
C LYS A 146 -12.20 8.75 -10.77
N VAL A 147 -11.57 9.66 -10.04
CA VAL A 147 -12.00 10.12 -8.72
C VAL A 147 -12.58 11.52 -8.84
N LEU A 148 -13.56 11.85 -8.02
CA LEU A 148 -14.18 13.17 -7.97
C LEU A 148 -13.29 14.15 -7.19
N PHE A 149 -12.77 15.14 -7.91
CA PHE A 149 -12.13 16.33 -7.36
C PHE A 149 -13.08 17.53 -7.46
N GLN A 150 -12.72 18.67 -6.88
CA GLN A 150 -13.58 19.87 -6.92
C GLN A 150 -13.85 20.34 -8.35
N ASP A 151 -12.88 20.18 -9.27
CA ASP A 151 -13.00 20.50 -10.69
C ASP A 151 -13.66 19.39 -11.53
N GLY A 152 -14.10 18.31 -10.89
CA GLY A 152 -14.79 17.18 -11.51
C GLY A 152 -14.00 15.87 -11.50
N TYR A 153 -14.41 14.94 -12.35
CA TYR A 153 -13.82 13.60 -12.43
C TYR A 153 -12.48 13.61 -13.16
N VAL A 154 -11.42 13.19 -12.47
CA VAL A 154 -10.06 13.11 -13.02
C VAL A 154 -9.52 11.69 -12.84
N PRO A 155 -8.91 11.07 -13.88
CA PRO A 155 -8.20 9.80 -13.71
C PRO A 155 -7.13 9.92 -12.63
N ILE A 156 -7.08 8.96 -11.71
CA ILE A 156 -6.23 9.06 -10.51
C ILE A 156 -4.75 9.21 -10.84
N GLN A 157 -4.26 8.58 -11.92
CA GLN A 157 -2.90 8.77 -12.40
C GLN A 157 -2.64 10.24 -12.78
N LYS A 158 -3.55 10.84 -13.56
CA LYS A 158 -3.40 12.23 -14.01
C LYS A 158 -3.48 13.20 -12.83
N ALA A 159 -4.35 12.93 -11.86
CA ALA A 159 -4.45 13.73 -10.65
C ALA A 159 -3.15 13.68 -9.83
N GLN A 160 -2.54 12.50 -9.70
CA GLN A 160 -1.24 12.32 -9.03
C GLN A 160 -0.12 13.05 -9.78
N GLU A 161 -0.02 12.89 -11.11
CA GLU A 161 0.99 13.54 -11.95
C GLU A 161 0.88 15.06 -11.93
N ALA A 162 -0.35 15.59 -11.87
CA ALA A 162 -0.62 17.02 -11.77
C ALA A 162 -0.53 17.59 -10.35
N GLY A 163 -0.35 16.74 -9.33
CA GLY A 163 -0.37 17.17 -7.93
C GLY A 163 -1.72 17.75 -7.48
N THR A 164 -2.83 17.27 -8.05
CA THR A 164 -4.17 17.74 -7.70
C THR A 164 -4.46 17.48 -6.22
N ALA A 165 -4.72 18.51 -5.44
CA ALA A 165 -4.96 18.38 -4.01
C ALA A 165 -6.45 18.48 -3.63
N GLU A 166 -7.26 19.17 -4.43
CA GLU A 166 -8.64 19.54 -4.09
C GLU A 166 -9.64 18.40 -4.34
N LEU A 167 -9.85 17.57 -3.32
CA LEU A 167 -10.69 16.37 -3.35
C LEU A 167 -12.14 16.66 -2.93
N VAL A 168 -13.07 15.79 -3.31
CA VAL A 168 -14.41 15.72 -2.74
C VAL A 168 -14.59 14.41 -1.98
N THR A 169 -15.01 14.50 -0.72
CA THR A 169 -15.36 13.35 0.13
C THR A 169 -16.76 13.50 0.67
N LEU A 170 -17.30 12.48 1.35
CA LEU A 170 -18.48 12.70 2.19
C LEU A 170 -18.17 13.68 3.32
N SER A 171 -19.19 14.38 3.80
CA SER A 171 -19.10 15.18 5.03
C SER A 171 -19.32 14.30 6.27
N PRO A 172 -18.85 14.72 7.46
CA PRO A 172 -19.02 13.95 8.69
C PRO A 172 -20.49 13.66 9.06
N ASP A 173 -21.41 14.55 8.65
CA ASP A 173 -22.86 14.43 8.89
C ASP A 173 -23.60 13.67 7.78
N ALA A 174 -22.89 13.10 6.79
CA ALA A 174 -23.51 12.35 5.70
C ALA A 174 -24.22 11.08 6.20
N SER A 175 -25.37 10.77 5.60
CA SER A 175 -26.12 9.53 5.84
C SER A 175 -26.80 9.10 4.53
N PHE A 176 -27.34 7.88 4.48
CA PHE A 176 -28.08 7.41 3.28
C PHE A 176 -29.30 8.27 2.93
N GLY A 177 -29.98 8.82 3.94
CA GLY A 177 -31.13 9.70 3.72
C GLY A 177 -30.75 11.15 3.35
N ASN A 178 -29.48 11.51 3.51
CA ASN A 178 -28.97 12.85 3.29
C ASN A 178 -27.47 12.75 3.00
N LEU A 179 -27.14 12.30 1.79
CA LEU A 179 -25.76 12.18 1.37
C LEU A 179 -25.21 13.58 1.07
N ARG A 180 -24.19 13.99 1.81
CA ARG A 180 -23.55 15.29 1.68
C ARG A 180 -22.08 15.10 1.42
N THR A 181 -21.56 15.90 0.51
CA THR A 181 -20.14 15.95 0.21
C THR A 181 -19.53 17.23 0.75
N MET A 182 -18.22 17.20 1.00
CA MET A 182 -17.45 18.38 1.36
C MET A 182 -16.16 18.48 0.53
N PRO A 183 -15.68 19.70 0.29
CA PRO A 183 -14.28 19.93 -0.08
C PRO A 183 -13.34 19.27 0.93
N ASN A 184 -12.30 18.62 0.44
CA ASN A 184 -11.25 18.02 1.23
C ASN A 184 -9.91 18.18 0.50
N THR A 185 -8.81 17.85 1.17
CA THR A 185 -7.47 17.93 0.58
C THR A 185 -6.84 16.55 0.56
N VAL A 186 -6.20 16.19 -0.55
CA VAL A 186 -5.33 15.03 -0.62
C VAL A 186 -4.11 15.29 0.26
N GLU A 187 -3.94 14.51 1.32
CA GLU A 187 -2.72 14.47 2.12
C GLU A 187 -1.59 13.86 1.30
N ARG A 188 -1.89 12.74 0.62
CA ARG A 188 -0.95 12.09 -0.29
C ARG A 188 -1.61 11.10 -1.25
N TYR A 189 -0.90 10.82 -2.34
CA TYR A 189 -1.16 9.68 -3.20
C TYR A 189 -0.32 8.48 -2.77
N THR A 190 -0.87 7.28 -2.93
CA THR A 190 -0.16 6.00 -2.80
C THR A 190 -0.13 5.36 -4.18
N LEU A 191 1.02 4.85 -4.60
CA LEU A 191 1.17 4.24 -5.91
C LEU A 191 2.24 3.18 -5.87
N ASP A 192 2.12 2.18 -6.72
CA ASP A 192 3.16 1.17 -6.88
C ASP A 192 4.52 1.79 -7.32
N ARG A 193 5.64 1.35 -6.72
CA ARG A 193 7.00 1.72 -7.16
C ARG A 193 7.23 1.41 -8.63
N ASP A 194 6.87 0.19 -9.00
CA ASP A 194 7.10 -0.38 -10.32
C ASP A 194 5.83 -1.10 -10.79
N PRO A 195 5.59 -1.18 -12.11
CA PRO A 195 4.50 -1.98 -12.64
C PRO A 195 4.60 -3.44 -12.18
N ALA A 196 3.48 -4.01 -11.74
CA ALA A 196 3.39 -5.41 -11.34
C ALA A 196 2.13 -6.07 -11.90
N GLN A 197 2.06 -7.40 -11.80
CA GLN A 197 0.85 -8.14 -12.08
C GLN A 197 -0.13 -7.95 -10.91
N GLN A 198 -1.35 -7.54 -11.21
CA GLN A 198 -2.41 -7.21 -10.26
C GLN A 198 -3.69 -7.95 -10.64
N ASP A 199 -4.44 -8.41 -9.64
CA ASP A 199 -5.80 -8.91 -9.83
C ASP A 199 -6.80 -7.76 -9.69
N ILE A 200 -7.47 -7.43 -10.79
CA ILE A 200 -8.45 -6.35 -10.87
C ILE A 200 -9.86 -6.94 -11.05
N LEU A 201 -10.80 -6.44 -10.26
CA LEU A 201 -12.22 -6.67 -10.42
C LEU A 201 -12.84 -5.51 -11.16
N VAL A 202 -13.48 -5.82 -12.29
CA VAL A 202 -14.28 -4.89 -13.08
C VAL A 202 -15.75 -5.15 -12.78
N PHE A 203 -16.35 -4.24 -12.03
CA PHE A 203 -17.77 -4.23 -11.72
C PHE A 203 -18.54 -3.60 -12.87
N ARG A 204 -19.66 -4.20 -13.26
CA ARG A 204 -20.66 -3.60 -14.15
C ARG A 204 -21.98 -3.52 -13.44
N THR A 205 -22.64 -2.37 -13.51
CA THR A 205 -23.91 -2.15 -12.81
C THR A 205 -25.09 -2.03 -13.77
N ARG A 206 -26.31 -2.09 -13.24
CA ARG A 206 -27.54 -2.01 -14.03
C ARG A 206 -27.71 -0.65 -14.70
N SER A 207 -27.26 0.43 -14.07
CA SER A 207 -27.28 1.76 -14.69
C SER A 207 -26.29 1.93 -15.85
N GLY A 208 -25.41 0.93 -16.08
CA GLY A 208 -24.34 0.98 -17.07
C GLY A 208 -23.02 1.55 -16.53
N GLY A 209 -22.93 1.81 -15.22
CA GLY A 209 -21.69 2.22 -14.59
C GLY A 209 -20.66 1.10 -14.50
N SER A 210 -19.40 1.49 -14.33
CA SER A 210 -18.26 0.59 -14.25
C SER A 210 -17.25 1.08 -13.22
N LEU A 211 -16.68 0.15 -12.46
CA LEU A 211 -15.67 0.42 -11.42
C LEU A 211 -14.59 -0.66 -11.49
N SER A 212 -13.32 -0.25 -11.55
CA SER A 212 -12.16 -1.15 -11.68
C SER A 212 -11.24 -0.99 -10.48
N VAL A 213 -11.19 -2.02 -9.62
CA VAL A 213 -10.46 -1.97 -8.34
C VAL A 213 -9.75 -3.29 -8.07
N THR A 214 -8.70 -3.26 -7.26
CA THR A 214 -8.06 -4.49 -6.74
C THR A 214 -8.99 -5.27 -5.81
N LEU A 215 -8.67 -6.54 -5.56
CA LEU A 215 -9.47 -7.48 -4.75
C LEU A 215 -9.87 -6.96 -3.36
N GLU A 216 -8.98 -6.23 -2.69
CA GLU A 216 -9.15 -5.83 -1.29
C GLU A 216 -9.64 -4.39 -1.14
N HIS A 217 -9.90 -3.70 -2.26
CA HIS A 217 -10.35 -2.31 -2.23
C HIS A 217 -11.70 -2.18 -1.52
N PRO A 218 -11.85 -1.27 -0.55
CA PRO A 218 -13.06 -1.12 0.25
C PRO A 218 -14.13 -0.32 -0.51
N LEU A 219 -15.32 -0.91 -0.64
CA LEU A 219 -16.50 -0.31 -1.27
C LEU A 219 -17.64 -0.21 -0.26
N VAL A 220 -18.51 0.81 -0.42
CA VAL A 220 -19.69 0.98 0.44
C VAL A 220 -20.82 0.07 -0.03
N THR A 221 -21.38 -0.72 0.89
CA THR A 221 -22.55 -1.57 0.66
C THR A 221 -23.86 -0.79 0.75
N ALA A 222 -24.98 -1.37 0.28
CA ALA A 222 -26.30 -0.76 0.41
C ALA A 222 -26.72 -0.50 1.87
N GLU A 223 -26.14 -1.22 2.82
CA GLU A 223 -26.38 -1.06 4.25
C GLU A 223 -25.49 0.01 4.90
N GLY A 224 -24.54 0.58 4.15
CA GLY A 224 -23.61 1.59 4.67
C GLY A 224 -22.38 1.08 5.36
N SER A 225 -22.17 -0.23 5.33
CA SER A 225 -20.92 -0.83 5.79
C SER A 225 -19.88 -0.81 4.68
N MET A 226 -18.61 -0.95 5.07
CA MET A 226 -17.52 -1.18 4.11
C MET A 226 -17.34 -2.68 3.89
N LYS A 227 -17.19 -3.06 2.63
CA LYS A 227 -16.94 -4.44 2.21
C LYS A 227 -15.83 -4.45 1.17
N LYS A 228 -15.00 -5.49 1.18
CA LYS A 228 -13.91 -5.64 0.20
C LYS A 228 -14.49 -6.02 -1.15
N ALA A 229 -13.89 -5.51 -2.22
CA ALA A 229 -14.36 -5.74 -3.58
C ALA A 229 -14.55 -7.24 -3.90
N LYS A 230 -13.62 -8.11 -3.52
CA LYS A 230 -13.70 -9.56 -3.78
C LYS A 230 -14.86 -10.28 -3.10
N ASP A 231 -15.43 -9.69 -2.05
CA ASP A 231 -16.51 -10.31 -1.29
C ASP A 231 -17.89 -9.98 -1.88
N PHE A 232 -17.97 -9.05 -2.84
CA PHE A 232 -19.21 -8.74 -3.55
C PHE A 232 -19.57 -9.85 -4.55
N VAL A 233 -20.86 -10.02 -4.78
CA VAL A 233 -21.39 -10.92 -5.81
C VAL A 233 -22.41 -10.20 -6.69
N ALA A 234 -22.65 -10.70 -7.90
CA ALA A 234 -23.70 -10.17 -8.77
C ALA A 234 -25.08 -10.27 -8.07
N GLY A 235 -25.90 -9.23 -8.23
CA GLY A 235 -27.17 -9.04 -7.54
C GLY A 235 -27.07 -8.20 -6.24
N GLU A 236 -25.87 -8.04 -5.67
CA GLU A 236 -25.64 -7.01 -4.64
C GLU A 236 -25.62 -5.61 -5.26
N HIS A 237 -25.52 -4.56 -4.43
CA HIS A 237 -25.60 -3.19 -4.89
C HIS A 237 -24.41 -2.35 -4.45
N LEU A 238 -23.94 -1.48 -5.33
CA LEU A 238 -23.03 -0.38 -5.00
C LEU A 238 -23.85 0.87 -4.68
N VAL A 239 -23.28 1.75 -3.86
CA VAL A 239 -23.90 3.04 -3.52
C VAL A 239 -23.34 4.14 -4.41
N ARG A 240 -24.24 4.89 -5.05
CA ARG A 240 -23.90 6.01 -5.92
C ARG A 240 -23.67 7.29 -5.10
N GLN A 241 -23.03 8.28 -5.72
CA GLN A 241 -22.75 9.59 -5.13
C GLN A 241 -23.99 10.39 -4.72
N ASP A 242 -25.19 9.99 -5.16
CA ASP A 242 -26.46 10.60 -4.77
C ASP A 242 -27.18 9.82 -3.65
N GLY A 243 -26.54 8.77 -3.12
CA GLY A 243 -27.08 7.88 -2.09
C GLY A 243 -27.99 6.78 -2.63
N THR A 244 -28.31 6.76 -3.92
CA THR A 244 -29.08 5.66 -4.51
C THR A 244 -28.23 4.41 -4.69
N THR A 245 -28.86 3.24 -4.71
CA THR A 245 -28.17 1.96 -4.93
C THR A 245 -28.23 1.55 -6.40
N ASP A 246 -27.21 0.85 -6.88
CA ASP A 246 -27.10 0.37 -8.24
C ASP A 246 -26.67 -1.11 -8.26
N GLU A 247 -27.52 -1.96 -8.82
CA GLU A 247 -27.32 -3.40 -8.80
C GLU A 247 -26.10 -3.80 -9.65
N ILE A 248 -25.26 -4.66 -9.09
CA ILE A 248 -24.12 -5.26 -9.77
C ILE A 248 -24.64 -6.36 -10.70
N THR A 249 -24.53 -6.14 -12.00
CA THR A 249 -24.96 -7.12 -13.02
C THR A 249 -23.85 -8.10 -13.40
N GLY A 250 -22.59 -7.74 -13.12
CA GLY A 250 -21.45 -8.62 -13.35
C GLY A 250 -20.19 -8.13 -12.66
N ILE A 251 -19.35 -9.09 -12.27
CA ILE A 251 -18.00 -8.86 -11.73
C ILE A 251 -17.06 -9.72 -12.56
N GLN A 252 -16.12 -9.09 -13.25
CA GLN A 252 -15.11 -9.78 -14.04
C GLN A 252 -13.75 -9.61 -13.37
N GLN A 253 -13.13 -10.70 -12.93
CA GLN A 253 -11.73 -10.70 -12.54
C GLN A 253 -10.86 -10.75 -13.80
N GLN A 254 -9.85 -9.88 -13.84
CA GLN A 254 -8.84 -9.88 -14.88
C GLN A 254 -7.45 -9.67 -14.28
N ALA A 255 -6.48 -10.40 -14.83
CA ALA A 255 -5.09 -10.11 -14.59
C ALA A 255 -4.69 -8.86 -15.37
N TRP A 256 -4.14 -7.88 -14.68
CA TRP A 256 -3.72 -6.60 -15.24
C TRP A 256 -2.26 -6.33 -14.88
N PHE A 257 -1.47 -5.85 -15.83
CA PHE A 257 -0.07 -5.50 -15.59
C PHE A 257 0.11 -3.99 -15.63
N GLY A 258 0.52 -3.41 -14.50
CA GLY A 258 0.71 -1.97 -14.37
C GLY A 258 0.85 -1.52 -12.92
N LYS A 259 0.80 -0.21 -12.70
CA LYS A 259 0.80 0.40 -11.36
C LYS A 259 -0.61 0.68 -10.88
N VAL A 260 -0.94 0.30 -9.66
CA VAL A 260 -2.19 0.74 -9.03
C VAL A 260 -1.98 1.97 -8.16
N TYR A 261 -3.06 2.72 -7.92
CA TYR A 261 -3.04 4.02 -7.27
C TYR A 261 -4.09 4.07 -6.16
N ASN A 262 -3.83 4.83 -5.12
CA ASN A 262 -4.79 5.19 -4.09
C ASN A 262 -4.51 6.61 -3.62
N LEU A 263 -5.43 7.22 -2.87
CA LEU A 263 -5.22 8.55 -2.30
C LEU A 263 -5.80 8.64 -0.91
N ARG A 264 -5.17 9.49 -0.11
CA ARG A 264 -5.48 9.67 1.30
C ARG A 264 -5.89 11.12 1.55
N PRO A 265 -7.10 11.37 2.05
CA PRO A 265 -7.53 12.69 2.51
C PRO A 265 -6.82 13.08 3.83
N VAL A 266 -6.71 14.39 4.09
CA VAL A 266 -6.14 14.93 5.34
C VAL A 266 -7.02 14.70 6.59
N THR A 267 -8.32 14.43 6.41
CA THR A 267 -9.25 14.22 7.51
C THR A 267 -9.09 12.86 8.19
N HIS A 268 -9.29 12.83 9.50
CA HIS A 268 -9.32 11.60 10.31
C HIS A 268 -10.75 11.12 10.60
N ASP A 269 -11.77 11.85 10.14
CA ASP A 269 -13.16 11.42 10.29
C ASP A 269 -13.46 10.23 9.36
N LEU A 270 -14.04 9.16 9.90
CA LEU A 270 -14.26 7.91 9.17
C LEU A 270 -15.19 8.10 7.97
N THR A 271 -16.27 8.86 8.12
CA THR A 271 -17.22 9.15 7.04
C THR A 271 -16.55 9.99 5.96
N SER A 272 -15.75 10.98 6.35
CA SER A 272 -15.01 11.84 5.43
C SER A 272 -13.83 11.15 4.74
N ASN A 273 -13.59 9.88 5.06
CA ASN A 273 -12.69 8.99 4.32
C ASN A 273 -13.39 8.15 3.26
N ILE A 274 -14.68 8.40 3.02
CA ILE A 274 -15.41 7.89 1.86
C ILE A 274 -15.29 8.93 0.73
N LEU A 275 -14.72 8.51 -0.39
CA LEU A 275 -14.54 9.29 -1.61
C LEU A 275 -15.47 8.81 -2.71
N VAL A 276 -15.57 9.58 -3.79
CA VAL A 276 -16.38 9.21 -4.96
C VAL A 276 -15.48 8.84 -6.13
N ALA A 277 -15.62 7.60 -6.66
CA ALA A 277 -14.92 7.15 -7.86
C ALA A 277 -15.91 6.58 -8.87
N GLU A 278 -15.86 7.06 -10.11
CA GLU A 278 -16.81 6.75 -11.20
C GLU A 278 -18.29 6.83 -10.78
N GLY A 279 -18.62 7.77 -9.88
CA GLY A 279 -19.98 7.95 -9.38
C GLY A 279 -20.38 7.05 -8.22
N TYR A 280 -19.48 6.21 -7.69
CA TYR A 280 -19.74 5.31 -6.57
C TYR A 280 -18.94 5.68 -5.32
N LEU A 281 -19.47 5.32 -4.16
CA LEU A 281 -18.82 5.55 -2.87
C LEU A 281 -17.76 4.47 -2.59
N ASN A 282 -16.53 4.91 -2.32
CA ASN A 282 -15.37 4.06 -2.10
C ASN A 282 -14.63 4.50 -0.84
N GLY A 283 -13.94 3.57 -0.17
CA GLY A 283 -13.04 3.94 0.91
C GLY A 283 -11.74 4.53 0.36
N SER A 284 -11.23 5.56 1.03
CA SER A 284 -9.94 6.16 0.72
C SER A 284 -8.77 5.26 1.14
N GLY A 285 -7.56 5.66 0.74
CA GLY A 285 -6.33 5.11 1.29
C GLY A 285 -6.27 5.23 2.80
N ARG A 286 -6.86 6.25 3.45
CA ARG A 286 -6.86 6.34 4.92
C ARG A 286 -7.73 5.29 5.58
N PHE A 287 -8.88 4.99 4.98
CA PHE A 287 -9.75 3.92 5.45
C PHE A 287 -9.01 2.59 5.48
N GLN A 288 -7.99 2.47 4.64
CA GLN A 288 -7.07 1.34 4.60
C GLN A 288 -5.86 1.57 5.57
N SER A 289 -5.39 2.83 5.71
CA SER A 289 -4.02 3.17 6.16
C SER A 289 -3.81 4.02 7.39
N GLU A 290 -4.85 4.33 8.18
CA GLU A 290 -4.68 5.33 9.23
C GLU A 290 -3.54 5.02 10.23
N TYR A 291 -3.09 3.76 10.33
CA TYR A 291 -1.95 3.33 11.14
C TYR A 291 -0.62 3.05 10.41
N VAL A 292 -0.62 2.78 9.10
CA VAL A 292 0.60 2.39 8.37
C VAL A 292 1.58 3.55 8.18
N GLU A 293 1.12 4.79 8.28
CA GLU A 293 1.99 5.96 8.23
C GLU A 293 2.85 6.17 9.45
N GLU A 294 2.24 6.10 10.64
CA GLU A 294 2.98 6.24 11.90
C GLU A 294 3.97 5.09 12.03
N LEU A 295 3.52 3.87 11.68
CA LEU A 295 4.34 2.68 11.50
C LEU A 295 5.56 2.93 10.59
N ASN A 296 5.32 3.37 9.35
CA ASN A 296 6.41 3.59 8.39
C ASN A 296 7.36 4.72 8.82
N ARG A 297 6.88 5.74 9.54
CA ARG A 297 7.74 6.80 10.11
C ARG A 297 8.62 6.27 11.23
N LEU A 298 8.09 5.40 12.09
CA LEU A 298 8.85 4.71 13.12
C LEU A 298 9.91 3.79 12.49
N ILE A 299 9.52 2.99 11.48
CA ILE A 299 10.42 2.12 10.69
C ILE A 299 11.59 2.90 10.08
N LEU A 300 11.31 4.06 9.49
CA LEU A 300 12.34 4.89 8.87
C LEU A 300 13.32 5.48 9.89
N ARG A 301 12.85 5.86 11.09
CA ARG A 301 13.74 6.38 12.15
C ARG A 301 14.70 5.33 12.70
N VAL A 302 14.29 4.06 12.71
CA VAL A 302 15.05 2.98 13.34
C VAL A 302 15.99 2.28 12.34
N ASN A 303 15.76 2.47 11.03
CA ASN A 303 16.56 1.90 9.95
C ASN A 303 17.57 2.87 9.33
N VAL A 304 17.77 4.07 9.91
CA VAL A 304 18.87 4.95 9.49
C VAL A 304 20.18 4.32 9.94
N PRO A 305 21.15 4.04 9.03
CA PRO A 305 22.47 3.58 9.43
C PRO A 305 23.09 4.51 10.48
N ASP A 306 23.70 3.97 11.53
CA ASP A 306 24.32 4.75 12.62
C ASP A 306 25.30 5.83 12.10
N GLU A 307 25.92 5.56 10.96
CA GLU A 307 26.84 6.43 10.22
C GLU A 307 26.21 7.74 9.73
N LEU A 308 24.88 7.78 9.60
CA LEU A 308 24.10 8.90 9.05
C LEU A 308 23.31 9.67 10.14
N ILE A 309 23.46 9.28 11.41
CA ILE A 309 22.85 9.96 12.56
C ILE A 309 23.88 10.98 13.10
N PRO A 310 23.60 12.30 13.03
CA PRO A 310 24.55 13.37 13.39
C PRO A 310 24.87 13.46 14.89
#